data_AF-A0A6I0SCE9-F1
#
_entry.id   AF-A0A6I0SCE9-F1
#
_cell.length_a   1.000
_cell.length_b   1.000
_cell.length_c   1.000
_cell.angle_alpha   90.00
_cell.angle_beta   90.00
_cell.angle_gamma   90.00
#
_symmetry.space_group_name_H-M   'P 1'
#
loop_
_entity.id
_entity.type
_entity.pdbx_description
1 polymer ?
#
loop_
_entity_poly.entity_id
_entity_poly.type
_entity_poly.pdbx_seq_one_letter_code
_entity_poly.pdbx_strand_id
1 'polypeptide(L)'
;MKIVRNGVGLLCFFFILGYLVACGDEVINAIHHPSFNDDGSLCDTLSTKHFMSENPVRIKFYIEASGSMNGFFRANKVTDFKHDVWSIFSDFEKLLDNIYVFEQQNALPQELNLQTFKRKMNGGEFVSSASTEVPSMLEIVINSLDFSKGESAVLVSDMKYSPVGSKTMEVKLSQYASDVRNLVMKHGDLTLSLVAATSDYLAKDGSSACKKSPYYYLIIGKAENVVWLKNCIATILKDNKRYVDAIDWGIDYQSPAFDLVKIDNGFRLDNAPTITDIDEEYSDTCSFNIVIDMKNYPWKMVEDGLLKDSLSIKSVHGSTVKVDTIAYQVKNHANKQLEREAKAIVTVKVSDMFDKADVIEWSFAVSEAEITGLFSSFLGAKSEQELDKTFSLESFIRGCYAGKATKWCEEPNRILLSKIKQ
;
A
#
# COMPACT_ATOMS: atom_id res chain seq x y z
N MET A 1 -93.56 -33.64 -4.46
CA MET A 1 -92.33 -34.45 -4.35
C MET A 1 -91.58 -34.39 -5.68
N LYS A 2 -90.33 -33.88 -5.64
CA LYS A 2 -89.18 -34.03 -6.57
C LYS A 2 -89.40 -33.92 -8.10
N ILE A 3 -88.90 -32.85 -8.75
CA ILE A 3 -87.56 -32.64 -9.38
C ILE A 3 -87.60 -32.99 -10.89
N VAL A 4 -87.61 -32.03 -11.84
CA VAL A 4 -86.48 -31.23 -12.44
C VAL A 4 -85.77 -32.03 -13.57
N ARG A 5 -85.41 -31.55 -14.78
CA ARG A 5 -84.92 -30.24 -15.27
C ARG A 5 -85.03 -30.15 -16.82
N ASN A 6 -85.43 -28.99 -17.35
CA ASN A 6 -85.10 -28.45 -18.68
C ASN A 6 -83.66 -27.88 -18.62
N GLY A 7 -82.84 -27.68 -19.65
CA GLY A 7 -83.02 -27.39 -21.06
C GLY A 7 -81.77 -26.60 -21.50
N VAL A 8 -81.31 -26.84 -22.72
CA VAL A 8 -80.07 -26.32 -23.32
C VAL A 8 -80.24 -24.85 -23.77
N GLY A 9 -79.19 -24.02 -23.69
CA GLY A 9 -79.15 -22.75 -24.43
C GLY A 9 -78.06 -21.73 -24.09
N LEU A 10 -77.04 -21.70 -24.97
CA LEU A 10 -76.35 -20.52 -25.55
C LEU A 10 -75.37 -19.63 -24.74
N LEU A 11 -74.19 -19.48 -25.37
CA LEU A 11 -73.08 -18.53 -25.21
C LEU A 11 -73.39 -17.16 -24.57
N CYS A 12 -72.52 -16.73 -23.66
CA CYS A 12 -72.02 -15.35 -23.62
C CYS A 12 -70.63 -15.28 -22.95
N PHE A 13 -69.68 -14.69 -23.69
CA PHE A 13 -68.37 -14.21 -23.28
C PHE A 13 -68.38 -13.48 -21.94
N PHE A 14 -67.54 -13.89 -20.99
CA PHE A 14 -66.86 -12.99 -20.04
C PHE A 14 -65.62 -13.71 -19.48
N PHE A 15 -64.49 -13.58 -20.19
CA PHE A 15 -63.18 -13.73 -19.59
C PHE A 15 -62.99 -12.55 -18.62
N ILE A 16 -63.29 -12.75 -17.34
CA ILE A 16 -62.75 -11.89 -16.28
C ILE A 16 -61.34 -12.42 -16.03
N LEU A 17 -60.41 -12.03 -16.91
CA LEU A 17 -59.00 -12.06 -16.61
C LEU A 17 -58.79 -10.91 -15.63
N GLY A 18 -58.87 -11.22 -14.33
CA GLY A 18 -58.43 -10.30 -13.29
C GLY A 18 -56.93 -10.07 -13.49
N TYR A 19 -56.60 -9.01 -14.24
CA TYR A 19 -55.36 -8.28 -14.06
C TYR A 19 -55.39 -7.75 -12.62
N LEU A 20 -54.94 -8.59 -11.69
CA LEU A 20 -54.23 -8.11 -10.52
C LEU A 20 -52.99 -7.43 -11.07
N VAL A 21 -53.10 -6.13 -11.34
CA VAL A 21 -51.96 -5.23 -11.27
C VAL A 21 -51.51 -5.33 -9.82
N ALA A 22 -50.64 -6.29 -9.53
CA ALA A 22 -49.75 -6.15 -8.41
C ALA A 22 -48.92 -4.90 -8.75
N CYS A 23 -49.32 -3.75 -8.16
CA CYS A 23 -48.32 -2.79 -7.68
C CYS A 23 -47.51 -3.54 -6.62
N GLY A 24 -46.66 -4.48 -7.05
CA GLY A 24 -45.48 -4.81 -6.28
C GLY A 24 -44.61 -3.58 -6.40
N ASP A 25 -44.31 -2.95 -5.28
CA ASP A 25 -43.33 -1.87 -5.26
C ASP A 25 -42.11 -2.35 -6.04
N GLU A 26 -41.70 -1.58 -7.05
CA GLU A 26 -40.49 -1.92 -7.77
C GLU A 26 -39.34 -1.82 -6.77
N VAL A 27 -38.66 -2.93 -6.52
CA VAL A 27 -37.54 -2.98 -5.58
C VAL A 27 -36.28 -2.42 -6.26
N ILE A 28 -35.51 -1.62 -5.54
CA ILE A 28 -34.30 -0.97 -6.08
C ILE A 28 -33.31 -2.02 -6.59
N ASN A 29 -33.13 -3.13 -5.86
CA ASN A 29 -32.36 -4.29 -6.31
C ASN A 29 -33.23 -5.25 -7.15
N ALA A 30 -33.68 -4.80 -8.33
CA ALA A 30 -34.58 -5.55 -9.21
C ALA A 30 -33.99 -6.87 -9.75
N ILE A 31 -32.66 -7.04 -9.69
CA ILE A 31 -31.93 -8.24 -10.09
C ILE A 31 -31.67 -9.21 -8.92
N HIS A 32 -32.12 -8.84 -7.71
CA HIS A 32 -31.93 -9.61 -6.47
C HIS A 32 -30.49 -10.06 -6.25
N HIS A 33 -29.52 -9.19 -6.58
CA HIS A 33 -28.11 -9.50 -6.38
C HIS A 33 -27.83 -9.70 -4.88
N PRO A 34 -27.19 -10.80 -4.44
CA PRO A 34 -27.12 -11.19 -3.03
C PRO A 34 -26.35 -10.21 -2.14
N SER A 35 -25.50 -9.36 -2.72
CA SER A 35 -24.76 -8.33 -1.98
C SER A 35 -25.61 -7.13 -1.57
N PHE A 36 -26.85 -7.01 -2.05
CA PHE A 36 -27.74 -5.89 -1.74
C PHE A 36 -29.09 -6.41 -1.23
N ASN A 37 -29.73 -5.70 -0.30
CA ASN A 37 -31.13 -5.97 0.04
C ASN A 37 -32.06 -5.38 -1.04
N ASP A 38 -33.37 -5.64 -0.90
CA ASP A 38 -34.36 -5.17 -1.88
C ASP A 38 -34.40 -3.62 -1.99
N ASP A 39 -34.14 -2.92 -0.88
CA ASP A 39 -34.03 -1.45 -0.81
C ASP A 39 -32.71 -0.91 -1.39
N GLY A 40 -31.83 -1.77 -1.90
CA GLY A 40 -30.56 -1.36 -2.51
C GLY A 40 -29.45 -1.00 -1.53
N SER A 41 -29.59 -1.28 -0.23
CA SER A 41 -28.50 -1.18 0.74
C SER A 41 -27.54 -2.37 0.62
N LEU A 42 -26.24 -2.10 0.74
CA LEU A 42 -25.21 -3.15 0.70
C LEU A 42 -25.29 -4.02 1.97
N CYS A 43 -25.40 -5.35 1.79
CA CYS A 43 -25.43 -6.35 2.85
C CYS A 43 -24.05 -6.95 3.18
N ASP A 44 -23.05 -6.68 2.34
CA ASP A 44 -21.71 -7.25 2.47
C ASP A 44 -20.89 -6.53 3.56
N THR A 45 -20.13 -7.34 4.32
CA THR A 45 -19.20 -6.89 5.37
C THR A 45 -17.93 -6.23 4.83
N LEU A 46 -17.63 -6.33 3.54
CA LEU A 46 -16.50 -5.65 2.88
C LEU A 46 -16.41 -4.16 3.21
N SER A 47 -17.55 -3.49 3.29
CA SER A 47 -17.67 -2.06 3.62
C SER A 47 -17.26 -1.69 5.05
N THR A 48 -16.95 -2.68 5.90
CA THR A 48 -16.64 -2.46 7.34
C THR A 48 -15.18 -2.73 7.70
N LYS A 49 -14.38 -3.30 6.80
CA LYS A 49 -12.97 -3.64 7.07
C LYS A 49 -12.05 -2.86 6.15
N HIS A 50 -11.42 -1.84 6.71
CA HIS A 50 -10.42 -1.03 6.02
C HIS A 50 -9.11 -1.08 6.79
N PHE A 51 -7.99 -1.17 6.07
CA PHE A 51 -6.69 -1.06 6.69
C PHE A 51 -6.45 0.39 7.14
N MET A 52 -6.06 0.56 8.40
CA MET A 52 -5.80 1.86 9.01
C MET A 52 -4.39 1.89 9.58
N SER A 53 -3.62 2.90 9.18
CA SER A 53 -2.30 3.14 9.77
C SER A 53 -2.43 3.88 11.10
N GLU A 54 -1.49 3.65 12.01
CA GLU A 54 -1.48 4.20 13.36
C GLU A 54 -0.06 4.59 13.78
N ASN A 55 0.06 5.66 14.57
CA ASN A 55 1.34 6.10 15.10
C ASN A 55 1.95 5.01 16.00
N PRO A 56 3.26 4.71 15.90
CA PRO A 56 3.92 3.86 16.88
C PRO A 56 3.98 4.56 18.24
N VAL A 57 4.00 3.78 19.32
CA VAL A 57 4.17 4.29 20.68
C VAL A 57 5.63 4.68 20.94
N ARG A 58 6.57 3.99 20.30
CA ARG A 58 8.02 4.20 20.44
C ARG A 58 8.74 3.75 19.18
N ILE A 59 9.79 4.49 18.80
CA ILE A 59 10.63 4.20 17.65
C ILE A 59 12.08 3.97 18.13
N LYS A 60 12.66 2.83 17.73
CA LYS A 60 14.09 2.53 17.89
C LYS A 60 14.81 2.76 16.57
N PHE A 61 15.71 3.74 16.52
CA PHE A 61 16.51 3.97 15.31
C PHE A 61 17.79 3.14 15.37
N TYR A 62 18.02 2.35 14.33
CA TYR A 62 19.25 1.60 14.12
C TYR A 62 19.99 2.16 12.91
N ILE A 63 21.31 2.13 12.96
CA ILE A 63 22.14 2.53 11.84
C ILE A 63 23.36 1.64 11.72
N GLU A 64 23.60 1.19 10.50
CA GLU A 64 24.80 0.45 10.14
C GLU A 64 25.97 1.41 9.93
N ALA A 65 27.10 1.13 10.58
CA ALA A 65 28.36 1.85 10.42
C ALA A 65 29.47 0.90 9.94
N SER A 66 29.25 0.23 8.81
CA SER A 66 30.18 -0.72 8.20
C SER A 66 31.19 -0.04 7.26
N GLY A 67 32.12 -0.84 6.73
CA GLY A 67 33.09 -0.38 5.74
C GLY A 67 32.48 0.22 4.48
N SER A 68 31.34 -0.32 4.02
CA SER A 68 30.64 0.17 2.84
C SER A 68 29.96 1.52 3.10
N MET A 69 29.52 1.79 4.33
CA MET A 69 28.87 3.05 4.73
C MET A 69 29.83 4.25 4.86
N ASN A 70 31.15 4.02 4.87
CA ASN A 70 32.16 5.04 5.13
C ASN A 70 32.07 6.29 4.23
N GLY A 71 31.66 6.13 2.97
CA GLY A 71 31.51 7.25 2.04
C GLY A 71 30.37 8.19 2.39
N PHE A 72 29.33 7.70 3.05
CA PHE A 72 28.23 8.52 3.56
C PHE A 72 28.61 9.26 4.84
N PHE A 73 29.48 8.67 5.68
CA PHE A 73 29.88 9.21 6.98
C PHE A 73 31.10 10.14 6.98
N ARG A 74 31.71 10.45 5.83
CA ARG A 74 32.96 11.23 5.77
C ARG A 74 32.98 12.45 6.68
N ALA A 75 34.02 12.54 7.52
CA ALA A 75 34.17 13.60 8.51
C ALA A 75 34.08 15.00 7.88
N ASN A 76 33.31 15.89 8.49
CA ASN A 76 33.18 17.30 8.12
C ASN A 76 32.74 17.54 6.66
N LYS A 77 32.08 16.55 6.05
CA LYS A 77 31.43 16.67 4.76
C LYS A 77 29.92 16.52 4.94
N VAL A 78 29.20 17.39 4.24
CA VAL A 78 27.75 17.33 4.12
C VAL A 78 27.43 16.37 2.98
N THR A 79 26.58 15.39 3.27
CA THR A 79 25.98 14.47 2.29
C THR A 79 24.48 14.50 2.51
N ASP A 80 23.71 14.21 1.45
CA ASP A 80 22.25 14.13 1.57
C ASP A 80 21.85 13.05 2.59
N PHE A 81 22.60 11.95 2.65
CA PHE A 81 22.44 10.91 3.66
C PHE A 81 22.44 11.48 5.09
N LYS A 82 23.46 12.27 5.45
CA LYS A 82 23.56 12.83 6.81
C LYS A 82 22.43 13.83 7.09
N HIS A 83 22.04 14.60 6.08
CA HIS A 83 20.93 15.53 6.18
C HIS A 83 19.61 14.78 6.43
N ASP A 84 19.32 13.76 5.64
CA ASP A 84 18.08 13.00 5.72
C ASP A 84 17.99 12.20 7.04
N VAL A 85 19.07 11.51 7.42
CA VAL A 85 19.15 10.79 8.70
C VAL A 85 18.97 11.74 9.88
N TRP A 86 19.60 12.92 9.84
CA TRP A 86 19.35 13.95 10.86
C TRP A 86 17.86 14.30 10.88
N SER A 87 17.32 14.78 9.75
CA SER A 87 15.97 15.33 9.66
C SER A 87 14.95 14.34 10.20
N ILE A 88 14.99 13.09 9.71
CA ILE A 88 14.10 12.02 10.14
C ILE A 88 14.25 11.76 11.63
N PHE A 89 15.45 11.55 12.16
CA PHE A 89 15.63 11.22 13.57
C PHE A 89 15.19 12.37 14.49
N SER A 90 15.26 13.62 14.01
CA SER A 90 14.84 14.80 14.77
C SER A 90 13.33 15.01 14.71
N ASP A 91 12.70 14.77 13.57
CA ASP A 91 11.25 14.88 13.42
C ASP A 91 10.51 13.87 14.33
N PHE A 92 11.15 12.74 14.61
CA PHE A 92 10.62 11.71 15.52
C PHE A 92 11.21 11.74 16.94
N GLU A 93 11.88 12.82 17.36
CA GLU A 93 12.54 12.90 18.67
C GLU A 93 11.60 12.62 19.85
N LYS A 94 10.31 12.96 19.74
CA LYS A 94 9.31 12.70 20.79
C LYS A 94 8.95 11.21 20.95
N LEU A 95 9.11 10.42 19.90
CA LEU A 95 8.86 8.97 19.90
C LEU A 95 10.16 8.17 20.04
N LEU A 96 11.31 8.85 20.00
CA LEU A 96 12.62 8.23 20.04
C LEU A 96 12.89 7.57 21.38
N ASP A 97 13.26 6.30 21.33
CA ASP A 97 13.90 5.60 22.44
C ASP A 97 15.36 6.02 22.55
N ASN A 98 16.18 5.45 21.67
CA ASN A 98 17.59 5.75 21.49
C ASN A 98 18.01 5.46 20.04
N ILE A 99 19.25 5.82 19.71
CA ILE A 99 19.89 5.49 18.44
C ILE A 99 20.91 4.38 18.69
N TYR A 100 20.79 3.30 17.95
CA TYR A 100 21.58 2.10 18.08
C TYR A 100 22.52 1.96 16.87
N VAL A 101 23.82 2.03 17.08
CA VAL A 101 24.83 2.00 16.01
C VAL A 101 25.53 0.65 15.96
N PHE A 102 25.44 -0.03 14.82
CA PHE A 102 26.19 -1.26 14.56
C PHE A 102 27.59 -0.91 14.02
N GLU A 103 28.59 -0.88 14.90
CA GLU A 103 30.00 -0.59 14.53
C GLU A 103 30.84 -1.87 14.28
N GLN A 104 30.41 -3.00 14.86
CA GLN A 104 31.13 -4.27 14.84
C GLN A 104 30.20 -5.42 14.41
N GLN A 105 30.77 -6.45 13.78
CA GLN A 105 30.06 -7.66 13.41
C GLN A 105 29.66 -8.48 14.63
N ASN A 106 28.47 -9.09 14.59
CA ASN A 106 27.97 -10.02 15.60
C ASN A 106 28.02 -9.47 17.04
N ALA A 107 27.97 -8.15 17.17
CA ALA A 107 27.96 -7.45 18.45
C ALA A 107 26.64 -6.70 18.62
N LEU A 108 26.27 -6.47 19.88
CA LEU A 108 25.17 -5.57 20.18
C LEU A 108 25.52 -4.13 19.74
N PRO A 109 24.55 -3.37 19.23
CA PRO A 109 24.80 -2.01 18.79
C PRO A 109 25.11 -1.09 19.98
N GLN A 110 25.94 -0.08 19.73
CA GLN A 110 26.17 0.99 20.71
C GLN A 110 24.94 1.88 20.81
N GLU A 111 24.45 2.10 22.02
CA GLU A 111 23.35 3.02 22.30
C GLU A 111 23.86 4.46 22.44
N LEU A 112 23.23 5.39 21.73
CA LEU A 112 23.54 6.82 21.73
C LEU A 112 22.25 7.65 21.79
N ASN A 113 22.30 8.77 22.50
CA ASN A 113 21.28 9.82 22.37
C ASN A 113 21.46 10.63 21.08
N LEU A 114 20.42 11.36 20.68
CA LEU A 114 20.37 12.13 19.44
C LEU A 114 21.53 13.12 19.27
N GLN A 115 21.89 13.86 20.33
CA GLN A 115 22.95 14.87 20.27
C GLN A 115 24.33 14.23 20.11
N THR A 116 24.59 13.14 20.82
CA THR A 116 25.86 12.41 20.73
C THR A 116 26.00 11.77 19.35
N PHE A 117 24.94 11.14 18.85
CA PHE A 117 24.91 10.57 17.51
C PHE A 117 25.21 11.64 16.44
N LYS A 118 24.52 12.80 16.49
CA LYS A 118 24.74 13.92 15.56
C LYS A 118 26.19 14.38 15.54
N ARG A 119 26.79 14.57 16.72
CA ARG A 119 28.20 14.97 16.83
C ARG A 119 29.12 13.95 16.18
N LYS A 120 28.95 12.66 16.50
CA LYS A 120 29.77 11.56 15.97
C LYS A 120 29.61 11.41 14.44
N MET A 121 28.39 11.51 13.93
CA MET A 121 28.09 11.44 12.49
C MET A 121 28.77 12.57 11.71
N ASN A 122 28.73 13.79 12.24
CA ASN A 122 29.36 14.94 11.61
C ASN A 122 30.89 14.91 11.73
N GLY A 123 31.40 14.47 12.89
CA GLY A 123 32.83 14.25 13.12
C GLY A 123 33.44 13.10 12.32
N GLY A 124 32.60 12.25 11.71
CA GLY A 124 33.05 11.06 10.97
C GLY A 124 33.66 9.99 11.87
N GLU A 125 33.12 9.86 13.08
CA GLU A 125 33.59 8.88 14.08
C GLU A 125 33.08 7.46 13.77
N PHE A 126 32.08 7.31 12.90
CA PHE A 126 31.49 6.03 12.48
C PHE A 126 32.25 5.37 11.30
N VAL A 127 33.59 5.39 11.34
CA VAL A 127 34.42 4.76 10.31
C VAL A 127 34.81 3.35 10.75
N SER A 128 34.36 2.35 9.99
CA SER A 128 34.65 0.95 10.29
C SER A 128 35.32 0.25 9.10
N SER A 129 36.01 -0.85 9.40
CA SER A 129 36.44 -1.84 8.41
C SER A 129 35.64 -3.15 8.54
N ALA A 130 34.62 -3.18 9.40
CA ALA A 130 33.77 -4.34 9.58
C ALA A 130 32.91 -4.58 8.32
N SER A 131 32.74 -5.85 7.95
CA SER A 131 31.68 -6.28 7.06
C SER A 131 30.27 -6.16 7.65
N THR A 132 29.32 -6.29 6.75
CA THR A 132 27.89 -6.20 6.98
C THR A 132 27.25 -7.59 6.99
N GLU A 133 26.59 -7.94 8.10
CA GLU A 133 25.84 -9.18 8.30
C GLU A 133 24.35 -8.83 8.51
N VAL A 134 23.66 -8.48 7.42
CA VAL A 134 22.26 -8.01 7.47
C VAL A 134 21.32 -8.96 8.23
N PRO A 135 21.37 -10.30 8.09
CA PRO A 135 20.45 -11.18 8.82
C PRO A 135 20.63 -11.08 10.34
N SER A 136 21.86 -11.05 10.82
CA SER A 136 22.15 -10.95 12.25
C SER A 136 21.73 -9.60 12.82
N MET A 137 21.96 -8.51 12.09
CA MET A 137 21.46 -7.18 12.48
C MET A 137 19.93 -7.19 12.54
N LEU A 138 19.27 -7.73 11.51
CA LEU A 138 17.82 -7.82 11.44
C LEU A 138 17.25 -8.64 12.61
N GLU A 139 17.86 -9.77 12.95
CA GLU A 139 17.45 -10.58 14.11
C GLU A 139 17.57 -9.81 15.43
N ILE A 140 18.68 -9.07 15.63
CA ILE A 140 18.86 -8.22 16.82
C ILE A 140 17.77 -7.15 16.89
N VAL A 141 17.48 -6.47 15.77
CA VAL A 141 16.43 -5.44 15.73
C VAL A 141 15.07 -6.04 16.04
N ILE A 142 14.68 -7.12 15.37
CA ILE A 142 13.36 -7.76 15.58
C ILE A 142 13.21 -8.23 17.03
N ASN A 143 14.22 -8.89 17.59
CA ASN A 143 14.16 -9.41 18.96
C ASN A 143 14.14 -8.31 20.03
N SER A 144 14.50 -7.08 19.67
CA SER A 144 14.44 -5.94 20.58
C SER A 144 13.04 -5.32 20.70
N LEU A 145 12.12 -5.63 19.79
CA LEU A 145 10.82 -4.95 19.69
C LEU A 145 9.73 -5.66 20.48
N ASP A 146 8.93 -4.87 21.21
CA ASP A 146 7.64 -5.31 21.75
C ASP A 146 6.50 -4.92 20.80
N PHE A 147 6.22 -5.78 19.82
CA PHE A 147 5.14 -5.58 18.85
C PHE A 147 3.78 -5.37 19.53
N SER A 148 3.53 -6.05 20.66
CA SER A 148 2.25 -5.97 21.36
C SER A 148 1.95 -4.56 21.87
N LYS A 149 2.99 -3.77 22.16
CA LYS A 149 2.91 -2.38 22.61
C LYS A 149 3.01 -1.34 21.48
N GLY A 150 3.05 -1.77 20.22
CA GLY A 150 3.20 -0.87 19.08
C GLY A 150 4.58 -0.22 19.00
N GLU A 151 5.63 -0.95 19.42
CA GLU A 151 7.01 -0.54 19.14
C GLU A 151 7.36 -0.79 17.66
N SER A 152 8.16 0.11 17.09
CA SER A 152 8.69 -0.05 15.74
C SER A 152 10.17 0.32 15.71
N ALA A 153 10.89 -0.20 14.71
CA ALA A 153 12.28 0.15 14.44
C ALA A 153 12.47 0.64 13.01
N VAL A 154 13.53 1.41 12.82
CA VAL A 154 14.02 1.78 11.50
C VAL A 154 15.52 1.52 11.45
N LEU A 155 15.95 0.62 10.57
CA LEU A 155 17.35 0.34 10.28
C LEU A 155 17.79 1.12 9.05
N VAL A 156 18.78 2.00 9.22
CA VAL A 156 19.42 2.75 8.12
C VAL A 156 20.68 2.03 7.67
N SER A 157 20.75 1.68 6.38
CA SER A 157 21.82 0.84 5.81
C SER A 157 21.92 1.01 4.29
N ASP A 158 23.07 0.73 3.68
CA ASP A 158 23.21 0.57 2.23
C ASP A 158 22.86 -0.86 1.75
N MET A 159 22.51 -1.72 2.71
CA MET A 159 22.09 -3.11 2.57
C MET A 159 23.09 -3.99 1.82
N LYS A 160 24.40 -3.65 1.86
CA LYS A 160 25.48 -4.40 1.19
C LYS A 160 26.04 -5.52 2.08
N TYR A 161 25.42 -6.69 2.03
CA TYR A 161 25.92 -7.90 2.67
C TYR A 161 27.28 -8.34 2.11
N SER A 162 28.28 -8.45 2.99
CA SER A 162 29.70 -8.62 2.63
C SER A 162 30.46 -9.56 3.59
N PRO A 163 30.04 -10.81 3.81
CA PRO A 163 30.65 -11.66 4.83
C PRO A 163 32.12 -11.96 4.51
N VAL A 164 33.05 -11.60 5.42
CA VAL A 164 34.51 -11.67 5.20
C VAL A 164 34.98 -13.04 4.67
N GLY A 165 35.88 -13.03 3.68
CA GLY A 165 36.69 -14.19 3.29
C GLY A 165 36.01 -15.25 2.40
N SER A 166 34.86 -14.97 1.80
CA SER A 166 34.16 -15.97 0.98
C SER A 166 34.71 -16.10 -0.44
N LYS A 167 35.35 -17.23 -0.76
CA LYS A 167 35.66 -17.62 -2.14
C LYS A 167 34.42 -18.03 -2.96
N THR A 168 33.21 -17.96 -2.39
CA THR A 168 31.93 -18.45 -2.94
C THR A 168 30.77 -17.49 -2.65
N MET A 169 30.88 -16.25 -3.11
CA MET A 169 29.89 -15.19 -2.85
C MET A 169 28.46 -15.54 -3.33
N GLU A 170 28.34 -16.23 -4.48
CA GLU A 170 27.04 -16.64 -5.05
C GLU A 170 26.28 -17.64 -4.16
N VAL A 171 27.00 -18.60 -3.56
CA VAL A 171 26.42 -19.57 -2.62
C VAL A 171 25.94 -18.85 -1.35
N LYS A 172 26.73 -17.91 -0.84
CA LYS A 172 26.36 -17.10 0.34
C LYS A 172 25.17 -16.17 0.08
N LEU A 173 25.04 -15.61 -1.13
CA LEU A 173 23.87 -14.80 -1.50
C LEU A 173 22.58 -15.63 -1.58
N SER A 174 22.67 -16.89 -1.99
CA SER A 174 21.53 -17.81 -2.03
C SER A 174 21.10 -18.21 -0.61
N GLN A 175 22.08 -18.45 0.28
CA GLN A 175 21.81 -18.70 1.69
C GLN A 175 21.24 -17.46 2.39
N TYR A 176 21.75 -16.27 2.06
CA TYR A 176 21.26 -14.99 2.58
C TYR A 176 19.75 -14.79 2.36
N ALA A 177 19.24 -15.07 1.16
CA ALA A 177 17.80 -15.00 0.90
C ALA A 177 17.00 -15.97 1.78
N SER A 178 17.54 -17.17 2.00
CA SER A 178 16.92 -18.19 2.86
C SER A 178 16.94 -17.79 4.34
N ASP A 179 18.02 -17.20 4.82
CA ASP A 179 18.15 -16.72 6.19
C ASP A 179 17.18 -15.57 6.47
N VAL A 180 17.08 -14.60 5.55
CA VAL A 180 16.09 -13.52 5.60
C VAL A 180 14.67 -14.08 5.61
N ARG A 181 14.36 -15.02 4.71
CA ARG A 181 13.05 -15.69 4.69
C ARG A 181 12.71 -16.32 6.03
N ASN A 182 13.64 -17.11 6.59
CA ASN A 182 13.41 -17.82 7.85
C ASN A 182 13.18 -16.86 9.01
N LEU A 183 13.94 -15.76 9.07
CA LEU A 183 13.72 -14.68 10.04
C LEU A 183 12.34 -14.07 9.89
N VAL A 184 11.94 -13.70 8.68
CA VAL A 184 10.63 -13.10 8.43
C VAL A 184 9.49 -14.05 8.80
N MET A 185 9.60 -15.33 8.45
CA MET A 185 8.58 -16.35 8.77
C MET A 185 8.45 -16.65 10.26
N LYS A 186 9.55 -16.53 11.02
CA LYS A 186 9.57 -16.82 12.47
C LYS A 186 8.70 -15.86 13.27
N HIS A 187 8.42 -14.66 12.76
CA HIS A 187 7.69 -13.61 13.47
C HIS A 187 6.34 -13.28 12.80
N GLY A 188 5.26 -13.89 13.31
CA GLY A 188 3.92 -13.84 12.73
C GLY A 188 3.31 -12.45 12.55
N ASP A 189 3.65 -11.48 13.41
CA ASP A 189 3.14 -10.09 13.35
C ASP A 189 4.11 -9.12 12.66
N LEU A 190 5.24 -9.62 12.15
CA LEU A 190 6.26 -8.79 11.51
C LEU A 190 5.79 -8.23 10.17
N THR A 191 5.80 -6.92 10.03
CA THR A 191 5.70 -6.21 8.76
C THR A 191 7.01 -5.49 8.49
N LEU A 192 7.40 -5.45 7.23
CA LEU A 192 8.59 -4.73 6.77
C LEU A 192 8.21 -3.72 5.69
N SER A 193 8.87 -2.57 5.68
CA SER A 193 8.86 -1.64 4.55
C SER A 193 10.27 -1.15 4.28
N LEU A 194 10.73 -1.19 3.03
CA LEU A 194 12.03 -0.68 2.63
C LEU A 194 11.85 0.57 1.79
N VAL A 195 12.25 1.72 2.33
CA VAL A 195 12.23 3.01 1.62
C VAL A 195 13.63 3.32 1.10
N ALA A 196 13.76 3.56 -0.20
CA ALA A 196 15.01 3.91 -0.86
C ALA A 196 15.17 5.42 -1.07
N ALA A 197 16.40 5.88 -0.85
CA ALA A 197 16.86 7.22 -1.16
C ALA A 197 18.25 7.18 -1.79
N THR A 198 18.71 8.32 -2.33
CA THR A 198 20.07 8.44 -2.90
C THR A 198 20.82 9.62 -2.32
N SER A 199 22.13 9.47 -2.19
CA SER A 199 23.06 10.51 -1.74
C SER A 199 24.37 10.42 -2.51
N ASP A 200 25.13 11.52 -2.49
CA ASP A 200 26.54 11.46 -2.82
C ASP A 200 27.28 10.49 -1.86
N TYR A 201 28.15 9.67 -2.43
CA TYR A 201 29.10 8.80 -1.76
C TYR A 201 30.51 9.36 -1.97
N LEU A 202 31.21 9.61 -0.87
CA LEU A 202 32.48 10.34 -0.92
C LEU A 202 33.70 9.43 -0.76
N ALA A 203 34.71 9.65 -1.60
CA ALA A 203 36.03 9.04 -1.48
C ALA A 203 36.77 9.55 -0.21
N LYS A 204 37.91 8.93 0.11
CA LYS A 204 38.71 9.29 1.30
C LYS A 204 39.22 10.72 1.27
N ASP A 205 39.48 11.27 0.09
CA ASP A 205 39.88 12.66 -0.13
C ASP A 205 38.70 13.65 -0.08
N GLY A 206 37.47 13.13 0.09
CA GLY A 206 36.24 13.93 0.13
C GLY A 206 35.68 14.31 -1.24
N SER A 207 36.25 13.80 -2.34
CA SER A 207 35.66 13.93 -3.67
C SER A 207 34.46 12.99 -3.84
N SER A 208 33.54 13.33 -4.75
CA SER A 208 32.38 12.48 -5.05
C SER A 208 32.82 11.25 -5.84
N ALA A 209 32.73 10.07 -5.23
CA ALA A 209 32.95 8.80 -5.91
C ALA A 209 31.71 8.30 -6.66
N CYS A 210 30.50 8.59 -6.15
CA CYS A 210 29.23 8.33 -6.83
C CYS A 210 28.20 9.36 -6.38
N LYS A 211 27.44 9.96 -7.31
CA LYS A 211 26.47 11.03 -6.97
C LYS A 211 25.11 10.53 -6.51
N LYS A 212 24.79 9.27 -6.83
CA LYS A 212 23.49 8.66 -6.58
C LYS A 212 23.69 7.26 -6.02
N SER A 213 24.42 7.18 -4.92
CA SER A 213 24.58 5.93 -4.21
C SER A 213 23.33 5.66 -3.38
N PRO A 214 22.69 4.50 -3.52
CA PRO A 214 21.46 4.20 -2.81
C PRO A 214 21.74 3.88 -1.34
N TYR A 215 20.80 4.27 -0.49
CA TYR A 215 20.74 3.88 0.90
C TYR A 215 19.27 3.74 1.31
N TYR A 216 19.01 3.00 2.38
CA TYR A 216 17.67 2.53 2.68
C TYR A 216 17.29 2.74 4.14
N TYR A 217 15.99 2.96 4.36
CA TYR A 217 15.33 2.87 5.65
C TYR A 217 14.48 1.60 5.65
N LEU A 218 14.95 0.56 6.34
CA LEU A 218 14.17 -0.65 6.60
C LEU A 218 13.35 -0.45 7.87
N ILE A 219 12.05 -0.30 7.70
CA ILE A 219 11.06 -0.08 8.76
C ILE A 219 10.50 -1.43 9.18
N ILE A 220 10.43 -1.66 10.49
CA ILE A 220 10.15 -2.96 11.10
C ILE A 220 9.13 -2.75 12.23
N GLY A 221 8.01 -3.48 12.22
CA GLY A 221 6.96 -3.30 13.22
C GLY A 221 5.69 -4.05 12.88
N LYS A 222 4.57 -3.66 13.49
CA LYS A 222 3.23 -4.06 13.04
C LYS A 222 2.80 -3.27 11.80
N ALA A 223 1.87 -3.82 11.03
CA ALA A 223 1.46 -3.26 9.74
C ALA A 223 1.02 -1.80 9.83
N GLU A 224 0.14 -1.49 10.78
CA GLU A 224 -0.40 -0.15 11.02
C GLU A 224 0.70 0.88 11.31
N ASN A 225 1.71 0.51 12.08
CA ASN A 225 2.82 1.38 12.47
C ASN A 225 3.85 1.54 11.34
N VAL A 226 4.15 0.44 10.63
CA VAL A 226 5.08 0.44 9.51
C VAL A 226 4.57 1.34 8.39
N VAL A 227 3.29 1.25 8.02
CA VAL A 227 2.71 2.10 6.97
C VAL A 227 2.72 3.57 7.37
N TRP A 228 2.37 3.87 8.62
CA TRP A 228 2.41 5.24 9.11
C TRP A 228 3.81 5.83 9.00
N LEU A 229 4.81 5.12 9.56
CA LEU A 229 6.19 5.60 9.60
C LEU A 229 6.82 5.69 8.21
N LYS A 230 6.52 4.73 7.32
CA LYS A 230 6.87 4.77 5.90
C LYS A 230 6.37 6.04 5.25
N ASN A 231 5.09 6.36 5.43
CA ASN A 231 4.49 7.54 4.79
C ASN A 231 5.16 8.83 5.26
N CYS A 232 5.49 8.96 6.54
CA CYS A 232 6.20 10.13 7.07
C CYS A 232 7.65 10.20 6.54
N ILE A 233 8.40 9.09 6.56
CA ILE A 233 9.78 9.05 6.04
C ILE A 233 9.81 9.35 4.53
N ALA A 234 8.92 8.74 3.75
CA ALA A 234 8.79 9.00 2.32
C ALA A 234 8.44 10.47 2.03
N THR A 235 7.59 11.08 2.87
CA THR A 235 7.27 12.52 2.77
C THR A 235 8.50 13.39 2.96
N ILE A 236 9.25 13.20 4.06
CA ILE A 236 10.47 13.98 4.35
C ILE A 236 11.47 13.83 3.19
N LEU A 237 11.70 12.60 2.73
CA LEU A 237 12.62 12.33 1.62
C LEU A 237 12.11 12.94 0.29
N LYS A 238 10.80 12.98 0.05
CA LYS A 238 10.22 13.59 -1.14
C LYS A 238 10.37 15.11 -1.11
N ASP A 239 10.16 15.75 0.04
CA ASP A 239 10.39 17.19 0.22
C ASP A 239 11.85 17.57 -0.05
N ASN A 240 12.78 16.71 0.37
CA ASN A 240 14.21 16.86 0.11
C ASN A 240 14.63 16.46 -1.32
N LYS A 241 13.69 15.98 -2.16
CA LYS A 241 13.93 15.46 -3.52
C LYS A 241 14.90 14.28 -3.57
N ARG A 242 14.90 13.44 -2.54
CA ARG A 242 15.77 12.26 -2.38
C ARG A 242 15.03 10.94 -2.38
N TYR A 243 13.71 10.95 -2.17
CA TYR A 243 12.87 9.75 -2.27
C TYR A 243 13.00 9.12 -3.65
N VAL A 244 13.20 7.80 -3.66
CA VAL A 244 13.18 7.00 -4.89
C VAL A 244 11.92 6.16 -4.91
N ASP A 245 11.75 5.30 -3.90
CA ASP A 245 10.74 4.25 -3.94
C ASP A 245 10.53 3.59 -2.57
N ALA A 246 9.45 2.82 -2.40
CA ALA A 246 9.17 1.98 -1.24
C ALA A 246 8.61 0.60 -1.63
N ILE A 247 9.03 -0.47 -0.94
CA ILE A 247 8.47 -1.83 -1.06
C ILE A 247 7.98 -2.29 0.30
N ASP A 248 6.80 -2.88 0.35
CA ASP A 248 6.14 -3.31 1.57
C ASP A 248 5.92 -4.85 1.59
N TRP A 249 6.10 -5.48 2.75
CA TRP A 249 5.89 -6.92 2.97
C TRP A 249 5.08 -7.21 4.22
N GLY A 250 4.15 -8.15 4.13
CA GLY A 250 3.36 -8.61 5.26
C GLY A 250 2.29 -7.62 5.72
N ILE A 251 1.73 -6.85 4.79
CA ILE A 251 0.54 -6.02 5.02
C ILE A 251 -0.67 -6.72 4.41
N ASP A 252 -1.79 -6.69 5.10
CA ASP A 252 -3.10 -7.02 4.55
C ASP A 252 -3.87 -5.71 4.33
N TYR A 253 -3.92 -5.26 3.07
CA TYR A 253 -4.43 -3.93 2.75
C TYR A 253 -5.95 -3.80 2.88
N GLN A 254 -6.69 -4.91 3.02
CA GLN A 254 -8.16 -4.93 3.02
C GLN A 254 -8.76 -4.17 1.82
N SER A 255 -10.08 -3.96 1.80
CA SER A 255 -10.73 -3.14 0.76
C SER A 255 -10.58 -1.65 1.09
N PRO A 256 -10.35 -0.78 0.11
CA PRO A 256 -10.27 0.66 0.36
C PRO A 256 -11.65 1.23 0.67
N ALA A 257 -11.69 2.24 1.53
CA ALA A 257 -12.89 3.07 1.65
C ALA A 257 -13.10 3.85 0.35
N PHE A 258 -14.34 3.97 -0.11
CA PHE A 258 -14.67 4.73 -1.30
C PHE A 258 -16.00 5.47 -1.17
N ASP A 259 -16.19 6.46 -2.04
CA ASP A 259 -17.40 7.28 -2.08
C ASP A 259 -17.83 7.53 -3.53
N LEU A 260 -19.14 7.73 -3.74
CA LEU A 260 -19.71 8.05 -5.06
C LEU A 260 -20.12 9.52 -5.11
N VAL A 261 -19.57 10.25 -6.08
CA VAL A 261 -19.82 11.69 -6.25
C VAL A 261 -19.98 12.07 -7.72
N LYS A 262 -20.46 13.28 -7.98
CA LYS A 262 -20.66 13.83 -9.34
C LYS A 262 -21.43 12.89 -10.26
N ILE A 263 -22.54 12.36 -9.74
CA ILE A 263 -23.43 11.49 -10.48
C ILE A 263 -24.20 12.34 -11.50
N ASP A 264 -24.21 11.89 -12.75
CA ASP A 264 -25.01 12.39 -13.85
C ASP A 264 -25.90 11.24 -14.36
N ASN A 265 -27.17 11.56 -14.59
CA ASN A 265 -28.25 10.59 -14.85
C ASN A 265 -28.46 9.56 -13.72
N GLY A 266 -28.92 10.04 -12.55
CA GLY A 266 -29.29 9.23 -11.40
C GLY A 266 -29.02 9.94 -10.06
N PHE A 267 -29.41 9.32 -8.95
CA PHE A 267 -29.16 9.83 -7.59
C PHE A 267 -28.53 8.77 -6.70
N ARG A 268 -27.66 9.18 -5.78
CA ARG A 268 -27.15 8.27 -4.76
C ARG A 268 -28.23 7.98 -3.73
N LEU A 269 -28.41 6.70 -3.39
CA LEU A 269 -29.21 6.28 -2.26
C LEU A 269 -28.44 6.49 -0.95
N ASP A 270 -28.82 7.51 -0.20
CA ASP A 270 -28.21 7.90 1.08
C ASP A 270 -26.66 7.81 1.05
N ASN A 271 -26.08 6.97 1.90
CA ASN A 271 -24.65 6.68 1.95
C ASN A 271 -24.29 5.33 1.32
N ALA A 272 -25.27 4.60 0.77
CA ALA A 272 -25.03 3.31 0.14
C ALA A 272 -24.21 3.48 -1.17
N PRO A 273 -23.48 2.44 -1.59
CA PRO A 273 -22.86 2.40 -2.91
C PRO A 273 -23.92 2.04 -3.97
N THR A 274 -24.98 2.83 -4.04
CA THR A 274 -26.15 2.57 -4.89
C THR A 274 -26.59 3.86 -5.58
N ILE A 275 -26.81 3.77 -6.89
CA ILE A 275 -27.33 4.85 -7.73
C ILE A 275 -28.70 4.41 -8.26
N THR A 276 -29.72 5.23 -8.06
CA THR A 276 -31.11 5.00 -8.44
C THR A 276 -31.56 6.02 -9.49
N ASP A 277 -32.81 5.89 -9.96
CA ASP A 277 -33.46 6.87 -10.84
C ASP A 277 -32.72 7.10 -12.18
N ILE A 278 -32.00 6.10 -12.68
CA ILE A 278 -31.33 6.19 -13.99
C ILE A 278 -32.39 6.29 -15.08
N ASP A 279 -32.38 7.40 -15.82
CA ASP A 279 -33.38 7.73 -16.84
C ASP A 279 -32.78 7.60 -18.24
N GLU A 280 -33.18 6.53 -18.93
CA GLU A 280 -32.74 6.25 -20.31
C GLU A 280 -33.36 7.20 -21.35
N GLU A 281 -34.45 7.90 -21.02
CA GLU A 281 -35.01 8.93 -21.90
C GLU A 281 -34.17 10.21 -21.86
N TYR A 282 -33.58 10.51 -20.70
CA TYR A 282 -32.66 11.64 -20.54
C TYR A 282 -31.29 11.34 -21.15
N SER A 283 -30.71 10.18 -20.83
CA SER A 283 -29.43 9.74 -21.39
C SER A 283 -29.30 8.22 -21.31
N ASP A 284 -28.72 7.61 -22.34
CA ASP A 284 -28.36 6.18 -22.34
C ASP A 284 -27.19 5.84 -21.40
N THR A 285 -26.55 6.86 -20.82
CA THR A 285 -25.32 6.75 -20.05
C THR A 285 -25.52 7.34 -18.65
N CYS A 286 -25.17 6.56 -17.63
CA CYS A 286 -24.97 7.04 -16.27
C CYS A 286 -23.46 7.28 -16.06
N SER A 287 -23.08 8.46 -15.55
CA SER A 287 -21.68 8.76 -15.24
C SER A 287 -21.52 9.17 -13.79
N PHE A 288 -20.46 8.72 -13.14
CA PHE A 288 -20.16 9.06 -11.75
C PHE A 288 -18.68 8.91 -11.46
N ASN A 289 -18.24 9.51 -10.35
CA ASN A 289 -16.88 9.39 -9.86
C ASN A 289 -16.84 8.47 -8.65
N ILE A 290 -15.97 7.46 -8.70
CA ILE A 290 -15.56 6.68 -7.54
C ILE A 290 -14.35 7.38 -6.91
N VAL A 291 -14.52 7.90 -5.70
CA VAL A 291 -13.45 8.54 -4.91
C VAL A 291 -12.92 7.52 -3.93
N ILE A 292 -11.69 7.03 -4.15
CA ILE A 292 -11.08 5.95 -3.38
C ILE A 292 -10.04 6.55 -2.41
N ASP A 293 -10.11 6.22 -1.12
CA ASP A 293 -9.07 6.58 -0.13
C ASP A 293 -7.84 5.66 -0.30
N MET A 294 -6.73 6.26 -0.68
CA MET A 294 -5.46 5.59 -0.98
C MET A 294 -4.37 5.90 0.05
N LYS A 295 -4.69 6.61 1.15
CA LYS A 295 -3.67 7.10 2.10
C LYS A 295 -2.83 5.99 2.73
N ASN A 296 -3.45 4.84 2.99
CA ASN A 296 -2.80 3.70 3.63
C ASN A 296 -2.32 2.63 2.65
N TYR A 297 -2.52 2.83 1.33
CA TYR A 297 -2.10 1.89 0.29
C TYR A 297 -0.64 2.14 -0.14
N PRO A 298 -0.04 1.25 -0.97
CA PRO A 298 1.32 1.45 -1.44
C PRO A 298 1.50 2.83 -2.08
N TRP A 299 2.62 3.49 -1.75
CA TRP A 299 2.90 4.87 -2.14
C TRP A 299 2.75 5.11 -3.65
N LYS A 300 3.17 4.12 -4.45
CA LYS A 300 3.13 4.10 -5.91
C LYS A 300 1.75 4.14 -6.53
N MET A 301 0.71 3.69 -5.82
CA MET A 301 -0.64 3.59 -6.39
C MET A 301 -1.12 4.92 -6.97
N VAL A 302 -0.72 6.04 -6.36
CA VAL A 302 -1.17 7.39 -6.75
C VAL A 302 -0.06 8.28 -7.31
N GLU A 303 1.17 7.78 -7.42
CA GLU A 303 2.35 8.56 -7.85
C GLU A 303 2.87 8.09 -9.21
N ASP A 304 2.85 6.77 -9.46
CA ASP A 304 3.51 6.16 -10.63
C ASP A 304 2.51 5.54 -11.62
N GLY A 305 1.21 5.82 -11.46
CA GLY A 305 0.16 5.31 -12.34
C GLY A 305 -0.22 3.84 -12.12
N LEU A 306 0.38 3.14 -11.14
CA LEU A 306 0.12 1.73 -10.83
C LEU A 306 -1.36 1.41 -10.61
N LEU A 307 -2.14 2.34 -10.03
CA LEU A 307 -3.58 2.16 -9.88
C LEU A 307 -4.27 1.94 -11.24
N LYS A 308 -3.87 2.68 -12.27
CA LYS A 308 -4.47 2.58 -13.60
C LYS A 308 -4.28 1.18 -14.19
N ASP A 309 -3.11 0.60 -14.00
CA ASP A 309 -2.77 -0.70 -14.57
C ASP A 309 -3.36 -1.86 -13.76
N SER A 310 -3.61 -1.64 -12.47
CA SER A 310 -4.17 -2.65 -11.55
C SER A 310 -5.68 -2.58 -11.36
N LEU A 311 -6.34 -1.48 -11.75
CA LEU A 311 -7.78 -1.30 -11.57
C LEU A 311 -8.57 -2.14 -12.58
N SER A 312 -9.41 -3.04 -12.07
CA SER A 312 -10.43 -3.74 -12.83
C SER A 312 -11.80 -3.16 -12.50
N ILE A 313 -12.60 -2.80 -13.51
CA ILE A 313 -14.01 -2.42 -13.36
C ILE A 313 -14.82 -3.14 -14.43
N LYS A 314 -15.90 -3.82 -14.05
CA LYS A 314 -16.78 -4.57 -14.95
C LYS A 314 -18.23 -4.55 -14.47
N SER A 315 -19.15 -4.83 -15.38
CA SER A 315 -20.55 -5.12 -15.05
C SER A 315 -20.74 -6.62 -14.77
N VAL A 316 -21.69 -6.95 -13.89
CA VAL A 316 -22.13 -8.33 -13.62
C VAL A 316 -23.21 -8.79 -14.60
N HIS A 317 -24.12 -7.90 -15.01
CA HIS A 317 -25.29 -8.25 -15.84
C HIS A 317 -25.24 -7.73 -17.28
N GLY A 318 -24.08 -7.29 -17.74
CA GLY A 318 -23.78 -7.06 -19.15
C GLY A 318 -23.88 -5.62 -19.66
N SER A 319 -24.05 -4.63 -18.78
CA SER A 319 -23.91 -3.21 -19.17
C SER A 319 -22.50 -2.91 -19.69
N THR A 320 -22.41 -1.95 -20.60
CA THR A 320 -21.13 -1.45 -21.10
C THR A 320 -20.51 -0.54 -20.03
N VAL A 321 -19.31 -0.89 -19.55
CA VAL A 321 -18.57 -0.08 -18.56
C VAL A 321 -17.31 0.49 -19.18
N LYS A 322 -17.12 1.80 -19.03
CA LYS A 322 -15.91 2.51 -19.47
C LYS A 322 -15.32 3.33 -18.33
N VAL A 323 -14.03 3.12 -18.07
CA VAL A 323 -13.21 4.05 -17.27
C VAL A 323 -12.77 5.19 -18.18
N ASP A 324 -13.22 6.41 -17.88
CA ASP A 324 -12.93 7.59 -18.70
C ASP A 324 -11.62 8.26 -18.29
N THR A 325 -11.50 8.60 -17.01
CA THR A 325 -10.32 9.28 -16.45
C THR A 325 -10.02 8.80 -15.04
N ILE A 326 -8.74 8.85 -14.67
CA ILE A 326 -8.27 8.64 -13.29
C ILE A 326 -7.46 9.89 -12.90
N ALA A 327 -7.88 10.58 -11.85
CA ALA A 327 -7.20 11.74 -11.29
C ALA A 327 -6.76 11.47 -9.85
N TYR A 328 -5.69 12.12 -9.41
CA TYR A 328 -5.12 11.93 -8.09
C TYR A 328 -5.12 13.24 -7.30
N GLN A 329 -5.48 13.16 -6.02
CA GLN A 329 -5.36 14.25 -5.07
C GLN A 329 -4.48 13.78 -3.91
N VAL A 330 -3.25 14.28 -3.85
CA VAL A 330 -2.27 13.87 -2.85
C VAL A 330 -1.76 15.09 -2.08
N LYS A 331 -1.79 15.01 -0.76
CA LYS A 331 -1.25 16.01 0.16
C LYS A 331 -0.51 15.29 1.29
N ASN A 332 0.81 15.42 1.31
CA ASN A 332 1.65 14.77 2.32
C ASN A 332 1.85 15.61 3.60
N HIS A 333 1.31 16.84 3.61
CA HIS A 333 1.37 17.78 4.72
C HIS A 333 -0.03 18.19 5.17
N ALA A 334 -0.90 17.21 5.41
CA ALA A 334 -2.23 17.49 5.95
C ALA A 334 -2.13 18.10 7.35
N ASN A 335 -3.03 19.03 7.67
CA ASN A 335 -3.06 19.73 8.96
C ASN A 335 -1.74 20.39 9.42
N LYS A 336 -0.81 20.70 8.50
CA LYS A 336 0.55 21.19 8.78
C LYS A 336 1.42 20.19 9.56
N GLN A 337 1.13 18.91 9.45
CA GLN A 337 1.87 17.80 10.03
C GLN A 337 2.31 16.83 8.92
N LEU A 338 3.23 15.91 9.22
CA LEU A 338 3.61 14.81 8.33
C LEU A 338 2.48 13.78 8.22
N GLU A 339 1.36 14.20 7.66
CA GLU A 339 0.14 13.43 7.50
C GLU A 339 -0.21 13.35 6.01
N ARG A 340 -0.36 12.12 5.51
CA ARG A 340 -0.70 11.83 4.12
C ARG A 340 -2.20 11.73 3.94
N GLU A 341 -2.73 12.56 3.06
CA GLU A 341 -4.02 12.38 2.39
C GLU A 341 -3.74 11.99 0.93
N ALA A 342 -4.33 10.89 0.48
CA ALA A 342 -4.25 10.48 -0.91
C ALA A 342 -5.60 9.94 -1.36
N LYS A 343 -6.14 10.49 -2.44
CA LYS A 343 -7.38 10.02 -3.06
C LYS A 343 -7.16 9.78 -4.55
N ALA A 344 -7.72 8.69 -5.05
CA ALA A 344 -7.90 8.47 -6.47
C ALA A 344 -9.35 8.74 -6.87
N ILE A 345 -9.57 9.43 -7.97
CA ILE A 345 -10.89 9.78 -8.49
C ILE A 345 -11.02 9.12 -9.85
N VAL A 346 -11.81 8.05 -9.92
CA VAL A 346 -12.05 7.26 -11.12
C VAL A 346 -13.39 7.67 -11.70
N THR A 347 -13.39 8.27 -12.89
CA THR A 347 -14.61 8.61 -13.63
C THR A 347 -15.08 7.38 -14.40
N VAL A 348 -16.27 6.90 -14.08
CA VAL A 348 -16.90 5.74 -14.71
C VAL A 348 -18.11 6.19 -15.53
N LYS A 349 -18.29 5.55 -16.68
CA LYS A 349 -19.48 5.66 -17.52
C LYS A 349 -20.06 4.27 -17.72
N VAL A 350 -21.36 4.14 -17.50
CA VAL A 350 -22.11 2.90 -17.71
C VAL A 350 -23.23 3.18 -18.68
N SER A 351 -23.31 2.40 -19.76
CA SER A 351 -24.33 2.50 -20.79
C SER A 351 -24.93 1.13 -21.12
N ASP A 352 -25.98 1.13 -21.93
CA ASP A 352 -26.63 -0.09 -22.43
C ASP A 352 -27.14 -1.02 -21.32
N MET A 353 -27.73 -0.46 -20.26
CA MET A 353 -28.21 -1.24 -19.13
C MET A 353 -29.45 -2.04 -19.54
N PHE A 354 -29.28 -3.34 -19.76
CA PHE A 354 -30.32 -4.20 -20.34
C PHE A 354 -31.50 -4.42 -19.38
N ASP A 355 -31.23 -4.64 -18.10
CA ASP A 355 -32.23 -4.88 -17.06
C ASP A 355 -32.59 -3.59 -16.29
N LYS A 356 -33.55 -3.71 -15.37
CA LYS A 356 -33.95 -2.60 -14.46
C LYS A 356 -32.84 -2.21 -13.47
N ALA A 357 -31.84 -3.06 -13.30
CA ALA A 357 -30.68 -2.81 -12.45
C ALA A 357 -29.46 -3.57 -12.97
N ASP A 358 -28.27 -3.17 -12.52
CA ASP A 358 -27.01 -3.88 -12.73
C ASP A 358 -26.06 -3.65 -11.55
N VAL A 359 -25.06 -4.51 -11.38
CA VAL A 359 -23.98 -4.35 -10.41
C VAL A 359 -22.67 -4.11 -11.14
N ILE A 360 -21.99 -3.05 -10.73
CA ILE A 360 -20.61 -2.77 -11.14
C ILE A 360 -19.68 -3.30 -10.07
N GLU A 361 -18.78 -4.20 -10.47
CA GLU A 361 -17.70 -4.74 -9.65
C GLU A 361 -16.39 -4.03 -9.98
N TRP A 362 -15.64 -3.65 -8.95
CA TRP A 362 -14.27 -3.15 -9.12
C TRP A 362 -13.31 -3.65 -8.05
N SER A 363 -12.05 -3.84 -8.43
CA SER A 363 -10.99 -4.33 -7.55
C SER A 363 -9.60 -3.90 -8.03
N PHE A 364 -8.58 -4.18 -7.21
CA PHE A 364 -7.18 -4.02 -7.59
C PHE A 364 -6.53 -5.38 -7.80
N ALA A 365 -5.90 -5.56 -8.95
CA ALA A 365 -5.01 -6.68 -9.25
C ALA A 365 -3.59 -6.14 -9.36
N VAL A 366 -2.88 -6.04 -8.23
CA VAL A 366 -1.48 -5.58 -8.19
C VAL A 366 -0.57 -6.80 -8.14
N SER A 367 0.28 -6.99 -9.14
CA SER A 367 1.29 -8.05 -9.09
C SER A 367 2.49 -7.65 -8.23
N GLU A 368 3.15 -8.62 -7.60
CA GLU A 368 4.37 -8.37 -6.80
C GLU A 368 5.51 -7.75 -7.64
N ALA A 369 5.58 -8.09 -8.93
CA ALA A 369 6.58 -7.55 -9.86
C ALA A 369 6.43 -6.04 -10.07
N GLU A 370 5.20 -5.55 -10.19
CA GLU A 370 4.89 -4.13 -10.38
C GLU A 370 5.23 -3.29 -9.14
N ILE A 371 5.23 -3.90 -7.94
CA ILE A 371 5.63 -3.24 -6.70
C ILE A 371 7.14 -2.93 -6.69
N THR A 372 7.98 -3.66 -7.45
CA THR A 372 9.44 -3.43 -7.46
C THR A 372 9.93 -2.25 -8.33
N GLY A 373 9.02 -1.52 -9.00
CA GLY A 373 9.21 -0.30 -9.80
C GLY A 373 10.65 0.26 -9.97
N LEU A 374 10.93 1.43 -9.39
CA LEU A 374 12.21 2.14 -9.53
C LEU A 374 13.35 1.49 -8.74
N PHE A 375 13.04 0.65 -7.75
CA PHE A 375 14.01 -0.20 -7.05
C PHE A 375 14.85 -1.06 -8.00
N SER A 376 14.28 -1.47 -9.14
CA SER A 376 14.99 -2.24 -10.18
C SER A 376 16.31 -1.61 -10.62
N SER A 377 16.43 -0.28 -10.59
CA SER A 377 17.65 0.45 -10.95
C SER A 377 18.83 0.18 -10.02
N PHE A 378 18.58 -0.21 -8.77
CA PHE A 378 19.60 -0.53 -7.77
C PHE A 378 19.97 -2.02 -7.71
N LEU A 379 19.31 -2.86 -8.52
CA LEU A 379 19.53 -4.30 -8.56
C LEU A 379 20.61 -4.70 -9.57
N GLY A 380 21.02 -5.97 -9.51
CA GLY A 380 21.95 -6.57 -10.48
C GLY A 380 23.38 -6.04 -10.39
N ALA A 381 23.81 -5.56 -9.22
CA ALA A 381 25.23 -5.30 -8.97
C ALA A 381 26.00 -6.62 -9.06
N LYS A 382 27.18 -6.59 -9.68
CA LYS A 382 28.09 -7.75 -9.82
C LYS A 382 29.14 -7.78 -8.71
N SER A 383 29.36 -6.66 -8.03
CA SER A 383 30.27 -6.56 -6.89
C SER A 383 29.87 -5.46 -5.92
N GLU A 384 30.42 -5.50 -4.71
CA GLU A 384 30.23 -4.48 -3.68
C GLU A 384 30.80 -3.10 -4.06
N GLN A 385 31.76 -3.08 -5.01
CA GLN A 385 32.42 -1.86 -5.49
C GLN A 385 31.51 -1.02 -6.39
N GLU A 386 30.41 -1.57 -6.89
CA GLU A 386 29.39 -0.80 -7.59
C GLU A 386 28.63 0.06 -6.59
N LEU A 387 28.90 1.37 -6.61
CA LEU A 387 28.39 2.31 -5.61
C LEU A 387 27.00 2.84 -5.95
N ASP A 388 26.55 2.74 -7.19
CA ASP A 388 25.23 3.15 -7.68
C ASP A 388 24.16 2.05 -7.54
N LYS A 389 24.54 0.89 -7.00
CA LYS A 389 23.70 -0.31 -6.83
C LYS A 389 23.97 -0.99 -5.49
N THR A 390 23.09 -1.92 -5.11
CA THR A 390 23.27 -2.75 -3.92
C THR A 390 23.36 -4.23 -4.29
N PHE A 391 24.54 -4.81 -4.07
CA PHE A 391 24.90 -6.17 -4.47
C PHE A 391 23.97 -7.26 -3.93
N SER A 392 23.49 -7.13 -2.70
CA SER A 392 22.68 -8.14 -2.02
C SER A 392 21.19 -7.81 -1.94
N LEU A 393 20.77 -6.66 -2.45
CA LEU A 393 19.39 -6.20 -2.29
C LEU A 393 18.39 -7.15 -2.95
N GLU A 394 18.71 -7.71 -4.11
CA GLU A 394 17.83 -8.64 -4.82
C GLU A 394 17.56 -9.90 -3.99
N SER A 395 18.59 -10.49 -3.39
CA SER A 395 18.44 -11.63 -2.48
C SER A 395 17.63 -11.28 -1.23
N PHE A 396 17.80 -10.07 -0.68
CA PHE A 396 17.02 -9.59 0.47
C PHE A 396 15.52 -9.51 0.11
N ILE A 397 15.19 -8.81 -0.98
CA ILE A 397 13.81 -8.64 -1.48
C ILE A 397 13.16 -10.01 -1.72
N ARG A 398 13.87 -10.92 -2.40
CA ARG A 398 13.40 -12.31 -2.63
C ARG A 398 13.14 -13.05 -1.32
N GLY A 399 14.04 -12.93 -0.34
CA GLY A 399 13.86 -13.52 0.99
C GLY A 399 12.62 -13.00 1.71
N CYS A 400 12.39 -11.68 1.68
CA CYS A 400 11.22 -11.06 2.26
C CYS A 400 9.90 -11.54 1.61
N TYR A 401 9.80 -11.54 0.28
CA TYR A 401 8.61 -12.05 -0.43
C TYR A 401 8.35 -13.53 -0.15
N ALA A 402 9.40 -14.36 -0.20
CA ALA A 402 9.27 -15.79 0.10
C ALA A 402 8.91 -16.07 1.58
N GLY A 403 9.15 -15.10 2.47
CA GLY A 403 8.78 -15.19 3.87
C GLY A 403 7.35 -14.70 4.14
N LYS A 404 7.00 -13.53 3.59
CA LYS A 404 5.71 -12.89 3.85
C LYS A 404 5.30 -11.97 2.68
N ALA A 405 4.34 -12.45 1.90
CA ALA A 405 3.73 -11.65 0.85
C ALA A 405 2.74 -10.62 1.43
N THR A 406 2.53 -9.55 0.67
CA THR A 406 1.45 -8.59 0.90
C THR A 406 0.14 -9.18 0.38
N LYS A 407 -0.94 -9.00 1.13
CA LYS A 407 -2.28 -9.45 0.75
C LYS A 407 -3.13 -8.28 0.29
N TRP A 408 -3.92 -8.56 -0.74
CA TRP A 408 -4.90 -7.66 -1.30
C TRP A 408 -6.29 -8.24 -1.07
N CYS A 409 -7.30 -7.38 -1.00
CA CYS A 409 -8.68 -7.83 -0.95
C CYS A 409 -9.05 -8.50 -2.29
N GLU A 410 -9.35 -9.80 -2.25
CA GLU A 410 -9.73 -10.58 -3.43
C GLU A 410 -11.20 -10.34 -3.82
N GLU A 411 -12.03 -9.92 -2.87
CA GLU A 411 -13.44 -9.65 -3.11
C GLU A 411 -13.62 -8.24 -3.72
N PRO A 412 -14.36 -8.10 -4.82
CA PRO A 412 -14.56 -6.81 -5.46
C PRO A 412 -15.50 -5.92 -4.66
N ASN A 413 -15.25 -4.62 -4.70
CA ASN A 413 -16.20 -3.60 -4.30
C ASN A 413 -17.37 -3.57 -5.29
N ARG A 414 -18.57 -3.26 -4.79
CA ARG A 414 -19.80 -3.33 -5.57
C ARG A 414 -20.55 -2.02 -5.52
N ILE A 415 -21.09 -1.63 -6.67
CA ILE A 415 -21.99 -0.49 -6.83
C ILE A 415 -23.25 -0.98 -7.52
N LEU A 416 -24.41 -0.77 -6.92
CA LEU A 416 -25.70 -1.08 -7.55
C LEU A 416 -26.15 0.12 -8.38
N LEU A 417 -26.57 -0.13 -9.62
CA LEU A 417 -27.20 0.83 -10.51
C LEU A 417 -28.65 0.40 -10.74
N SER A 418 -29.60 1.31 -10.63
CA SER A 418 -31.03 1.00 -10.75
C SER A 418 -31.80 2.09 -11.50
N LYS A 419 -32.72 1.68 -12.38
CA LYS A 419 -33.69 2.57 -13.04
C LYS A 419 -34.88 2.91 -12.12
N ILE A 420 -35.01 2.18 -11.01
CA ILE A 420 -36.11 2.35 -10.06
C ILE A 420 -35.96 3.67 -9.32
N LYS A 421 -37.08 4.38 -9.18
CA LYS A 421 -37.12 5.68 -8.48
C LYS A 421 -37.29 5.49 -6.98
N GLN A 422 -36.65 6.36 -6.20
CA GLN A 422 -36.85 6.45 -4.74
C GLN A 422 -38.24 6.99 -4.36
#